data_AF-A0A9E6F5S4-F1
#
_entry.id   AF-A0A9E6F5S4-F1
#
_cell.length_a   1.000
_cell.length_b   1.000
_cell.length_c   1.000
_cell.angle_alpha   90.00
_cell.angle_beta   90.00
_cell.angle_gamma   90.00
#
_symmetry.space_group_name_H-M   'P 1'
#
loop_
_entity.id
_entity.type
_entity.pdbx_description
1 polymer ?
#
loop_
_entity_poly.entity_id
_entity_poly.type
_entity_poly.pdbx_seq_one_letter_code
_entity_poly.pdbx_strand_id
1 'polypeptide(L)'
;MLLRRGDRRTCAKHLARVGELVLARNGIPVLFFFNGVHEDYHEPSDTFDKINFEKLSKIIKLSFAVGWKVANLPGPLERKPLVP
;
A
#
# COMPACT_ATOMS: atom_id res chain seq x y z
N MET A 1 -4.62 -13.89 7.93
CA MET A 1 -4.58 -13.95 6.44
C MET A 1 -5.90 -14.50 5.92
N LEU A 2 -6.90 -13.64 5.65
CA LEU A 2 -8.17 -14.00 5.00
C LEU A 2 -8.41 -12.97 3.89
N LEU A 3 -8.34 -13.40 2.64
CA LEU A 3 -8.69 -12.56 1.49
C LEU A 3 -10.22 -12.49 1.38
N ARG A 4 -10.85 -11.58 2.13
CA ARG A 4 -12.08 -10.96 1.61
C ARG A 4 -11.61 -9.86 0.66
N ARG A 5 -12.19 -9.77 -0.55
CA ARG A 5 -11.98 -8.61 -1.44
C ARG A 5 -12.15 -7.34 -0.61
N GLY A 6 -11.05 -6.63 -0.35
CA GLY A 6 -11.08 -5.42 0.48
C GLY A 6 -11.98 -4.40 -0.20
N ASP A 7 -13.03 -3.96 0.49
CA ASP A 7 -13.86 -2.85 0.04
C ASP A 7 -12.95 -1.65 -0.28
N ARG A 8 -13.07 -1.08 -1.49
CA ARG A 8 -12.32 0.11 -1.93
C ARG A 8 -12.43 1.26 -0.92
N ARG A 9 -13.52 1.33 -0.16
CA ARG A 9 -13.73 2.30 0.93
C ARG A 9 -12.78 2.12 2.11
N THR A 10 -12.39 0.89 2.45
CA THR A 10 -11.47 0.62 3.55
C THR A 10 -10.06 1.10 3.21
N CYS A 11 -9.62 0.89 1.98
CA CYS A 11 -8.30 1.34 1.52
C CYS A 11 -8.20 2.88 1.49
N ALA A 12 -9.25 3.57 1.01
CA ALA A 12 -9.31 5.03 0.98
C ALA A 12 -9.27 5.67 2.38
N LYS A 13 -9.99 5.09 3.35
CA LYS A 13 -9.95 5.54 4.75
C LYS A 13 -8.57 5.39 5.41
N HIS A 14 -7.82 4.34 5.07
CA HIS A 14 -6.48 4.12 5.60
C HIS A 14 -5.44 5.00 4.92
N LEU A 15 -5.56 5.20 3.60
CA LEU A 15 -4.74 6.17 2.89
C LEU A 15 -4.85 7.56 3.53
N ALA A 16 -6.04 7.93 4.00
CA ALA A 16 -6.26 9.21 4.68
C ALA A 16 -5.61 9.35 6.06
N ARG A 17 -5.20 8.24 6.70
CA ARG A 17 -4.52 8.23 8.00
C ARG A 17 -3.00 8.20 7.87
N VAL A 18 -2.46 8.00 6.66
CA VAL A 18 -1.01 7.97 6.40
C VAL A 18 -0.54 9.27 5.72
N GLY A 19 0.74 9.61 5.91
CA GLY A 19 1.33 10.85 5.37
C GLY A 19 1.32 10.94 3.85
N GLU A 20 1.19 9.81 3.15
CA GLU A 20 1.14 9.75 1.68
C GLU A 20 -0.06 10.50 1.07
N LEU A 21 -1.16 10.69 1.81
CA LEU A 21 -2.30 11.49 1.32
C LEU A 21 -1.91 12.94 0.99
N VAL A 22 -0.97 13.52 1.75
CA VAL A 22 -0.48 14.89 1.51
C VAL A 22 0.20 14.97 0.14
N LEU A 23 1.01 13.97 -0.20
CA LEU A 23 1.66 13.86 -1.51
C LEU A 23 0.63 13.69 -2.63
N ALA A 24 -0.34 12.80 -2.42
CA ALA A 24 -1.41 12.54 -3.38
C ALA A 24 -2.30 13.78 -3.63
N ARG A 25 -2.58 14.61 -2.61
CA ARG A 25 -3.33 15.87 -2.75
C ARG A 25 -2.57 16.95 -3.51
N ASN A 26 -1.25 16.99 -3.35
CA ASN A 26 -0.38 17.82 -4.20
C ASN A 26 -0.10 17.15 -5.58
N GLY A 27 -0.72 15.98 -5.80
CA GLY A 27 -0.62 15.05 -6.93
C GLY A 27 0.79 14.71 -7.37
N ILE A 28 1.64 14.53 -6.38
CA ILE A 28 2.75 13.61 -6.52
C ILE A 28 2.13 12.20 -6.60
N PRO A 29 2.48 11.38 -7.60
CA PRO A 29 1.98 10.01 -7.70
C PRO A 29 2.37 9.17 -6.48
N VAL A 30 1.43 8.38 -5.98
CA VAL A 30 1.60 7.54 -4.79
C VAL A 30 1.15 6.11 -5.09
N LEU A 31 1.89 5.13 -4.59
CA LEU A 31 1.49 3.72 -4.57
C LEU A 31 1.61 3.17 -3.15
N PHE A 32 0.48 2.74 -2.59
CA PHE A 32 0.40 2.20 -1.24
C PHE A 32 0.21 0.68 -1.24
N PHE A 33 1.17 -0.06 -0.66
CA PHE A 33 1.06 -1.50 -0.48
C PHE A 33 0.34 -1.83 0.83
N PHE A 34 -0.95 -2.17 0.74
CA PHE A 34 -1.77 -2.51 1.90
C PHE A 34 -2.34 -3.92 1.79
N ASN A 35 -2.27 -4.67 2.89
CA ASN A 35 -2.70 -6.07 2.94
C ASN A 35 -4.02 -6.27 3.71
N GLY A 36 -4.65 -5.20 4.20
CA GLY A 36 -5.89 -5.19 4.98
C GLY A 36 -5.67 -4.89 6.46
N VAL A 37 -6.77 -4.78 7.21
CA VAL A 37 -6.74 -4.79 8.69
C VAL A 37 -6.83 -6.23 9.20
N HIS A 38 -6.34 -6.49 10.40
CA HIS A 38 -6.49 -7.76 11.12
C HIS A 38 -7.00 -7.51 12.54
N GLU A 39 -7.41 -8.58 13.21
CA GLU A 39 -8.03 -8.53 14.54
C GLU A 39 -7.14 -7.88 15.59
N ASP A 40 -5.83 -8.15 15.52
CA ASP A 40 -4.84 -7.58 16.44
C ASP A 40 -4.32 -6.18 16.05
N TYR A 41 -4.89 -5.54 15.01
CA TYR A 41 -4.35 -4.28 14.50
C TYR A 41 -4.47 -3.15 15.53
N HIS A 42 -3.36 -2.45 15.82
CA HIS A 42 -3.21 -1.47 16.92
C HIS A 42 -3.27 -2.04 18.34
N GLU A 43 -3.13 -3.35 18.51
CA GLU A 43 -3.12 -3.99 19.82
C GLU A 43 -1.71 -4.50 20.18
N PRO A 44 -1.36 -4.61 21.49
CA PRO A 44 -0.08 -5.20 21.92
C PRO A 44 0.12 -6.65 21.48
N SER A 45 -0.96 -7.34 21.09
CA SER A 45 -0.95 -8.70 20.56
C SER A 45 -0.53 -8.78 19.08
N ASP A 46 -0.24 -7.65 18.42
CA ASP A 46 0.32 -7.61 17.06
C ASP A 46 1.82 -7.97 17.08
N THR A 47 2.11 -9.27 17.14
CA THR A 47 3.45 -9.81 17.40
C THR A 47 4.03 -10.55 16.20
N PHE A 48 5.36 -10.68 16.19
CA PHE A 48 6.15 -11.24 15.08
C PHE A 48 5.69 -12.63 14.62
N ASP A 49 5.28 -13.49 15.55
CA ASP A 49 4.84 -14.87 15.29
C ASP A 49 3.59 -14.94 14.39
N LYS A 50 2.82 -13.85 14.29
CA LYS A 50 1.61 -13.78 13.47
C LYS A 50 1.89 -13.36 12.01
N ILE A 51 3.15 -13.08 11.66
CA ILE A 51 3.53 -12.68 10.31
C ILE A 51 3.38 -13.84 9.32
N ASN A 52 2.65 -13.61 8.23
CA ASN A 52 2.64 -14.53 7.10
C ASN A 52 3.82 -14.26 6.15
N PHE A 53 4.91 -14.99 6.34
CA PHE A 53 6.16 -14.80 5.57
C PHE A 53 6.02 -15.09 4.08
N GLU A 54 5.20 -16.06 3.69
CA GLU A 54 4.97 -16.35 2.27
C GLU A 54 4.35 -15.16 1.55
N LYS A 55 3.31 -14.56 2.13
CA LYS A 55 2.67 -13.34 1.59
C LYS A 55 3.62 -12.16 1.63
N LEU A 56 4.36 -11.98 2.73
CA LEU A 56 5.34 -10.91 2.87
C LEU A 56 6.39 -10.99 1.75
N SER A 57 6.92 -12.19 1.47
CA SER A 57 7.92 -12.38 0.41
C SER A 57 7.41 -11.96 -0.98
N LYS A 58 6.14 -12.23 -1.28
CA LYS A 58 5.50 -11.84 -2.55
C LYS A 58 5.36 -10.33 -2.64
N ILE A 59 4.94 -9.68 -1.55
CA ILE A 59 4.81 -8.22 -1.48
C ILE A 59 6.18 -7.56 -1.66
N ILE A 60 7.21 -8.02 -0.95
CA ILE A 60 8.57 -7.46 -1.05
C ILE A 60 9.11 -7.56 -2.49
N LYS A 61 8.97 -8.73 -3.12
CA LYS A 61 9.41 -8.93 -4.51
C LYS A 61 8.67 -7.98 -5.47
N LEU A 62 7.36 -7.80 -5.27
CA LEU A 62 6.56 -6.88 -6.07
C LEU A 62 6.99 -5.42 -5.84
N SER A 63 7.12 -4.98 -4.59
CA SER A 63 7.54 -3.62 -4.24
C SER A 63 8.91 -3.30 -4.84
N PHE A 64 9.86 -4.24 -4.76
CA PHE A 64 11.16 -4.08 -5.39
C PHE A 64 11.06 -3.97 -6.91
N ALA A 65 10.33 -4.88 -7.57
CA ALA A 65 10.20 -4.87 -9.02
C ALA A 65 9.54 -3.58 -9.54
N VAL A 66 8.53 -3.06 -8.82
CA VAL A 66 7.89 -1.79 -9.14
C VAL A 66 8.85 -0.62 -8.97
N GLY A 67 9.54 -0.54 -7.83
CA GLY A 67 10.52 0.53 -7.57
C GLY A 67 11.65 0.53 -8.61
N TRP A 68 12.19 -0.65 -8.93
CA TRP A 68 13.21 -0.83 -9.95
C TRP A 68 12.72 -0.34 -11.33
N LYS A 69 11.51 -0.73 -11.72
CA LYS A 69 10.94 -0.30 -13.01
C LYS A 69 10.74 1.20 -13.05
N VAL A 70 10.18 1.81 -12.01
CA VAL A 70 9.91 3.26 -11.94
C VAL A 70 11.20 4.07 -11.97
N ALA A 71 12.24 3.62 -11.27
CA ALA A 71 13.54 4.29 -11.25
C ALA A 71 14.23 4.32 -12.62
N ASN A 72 13.89 3.39 -13.52
CA ASN A 72 14.49 3.25 -14.85
C ASN A 72 13.54 3.67 -15.99
N LEU A 73 12.47 4.41 -15.70
CA LEU A 73 11.60 4.94 -16.75
C LEU A 73 12.32 6.05 -17.54
N PRO A 74 12.05 6.19 -18.86
CA PRO A 74 12.68 7.20 -19.71
C PRO A 74 12.21 8.62 -19.39
N GLY A 75 11.22 8.78 -18.52
CA GLY A 75 10.68 10.07 -18.12
C GLY A 75 9.78 9.96 -16.90
N PRO A 76 9.27 11.10 -16.41
CA PRO A 76 8.39 11.15 -15.24
C PRO A 76 7.11 10.33 -15.45
N LEU A 77 6.55 9.84 -14.33
CA LEU A 77 5.24 9.18 -14.35
C LEU A 77 4.15 10.17 -14.79
N GLU A 78 3.28 9.72 -15.70
CA GLU A 78 2.09 10.48 -16.08
C GLU A 78 1.13 10.59 -14.89
N ARG A 79 0.70 11.82 -14.61
CA ARG A 79 -0.23 12.13 -13.53
C ARG A 79 -1.66 11.95 -14.05
N LYS A 80 -2.32 10.86 -13.63
CA LYS A 80 -3.78 10.75 -13.79
C LYS A 80 -4.47 11.52 -12.66
N PRO A 81 -5.41 12.44 -12.96
CA PRO A 81 -6.17 13.10 -11.91
C PRO A 81 -6.85 12.05 -11.05
N LEU A 82 -6.77 12.21 -9.74
CA LEU A 82 -7.68 11.52 -8.84
C LEU A 82 -9.09 11.96 -9.27
N VAL A 83 -9.92 11.00 -9.66
CA VAL A 83 -11.30 11.21 -10.14
C VAL A 83 -12.00 12.26 -9.26
N PRO A 84 -12.81 13.19 -9.84
CA PRO A 84 -13.57 14.17 -9.05
C PRO A 84 -14.37 13.53 -7.91
#